data_AF-A0A498NSX5-F1
#
_entry.id   AF-A0A498NSX5-F1
#
_cell.length_a   1.000
_cell.length_b   1.000
_cell.length_c   1.000
_cell.angle_alpha   90.00
_cell.angle_beta   90.00
_cell.angle_gamma   90.00
#
_symmetry.space_group_name_H-M   'P 1'
#
loop_
_entity.id
_entity.type
_entity.pdbx_description
1 polymer ?
#
loop_
_entity_poly.entity_id
_entity_poly.type
_entity_poly.pdbx_seq_one_letter_code
_entity_poly.pdbx_strand_id
1 'polypeptide(L)'
;MAVISTGSLLSLPLAAQSDSREERSEFRGFSWENCGKPDDPTYVKNLHVYPNPVPSPGYVMAAASANTSVDLRSPFPKKNKAQESEKHTKDIKLQDGSGTCSSEENQLETYECQLKILHAVLTASGDQERDQLLKDHPGDICTLVHSIIEKVKTEISADLNDLHEKQTRSTLERHQSATEELQRLHNEEKNVLNESHAEAENALKEQIEGLTSELKLFNELKRRVEESTLKRDLQRNIETHGSPGAFWEQEQESLLFVIEMKRERLQDQGNKLLQMETLVERNLSLEDQLLQALQQSEDYRVRIDNYQSLIQQLSKEQNELQEALEKQTLQNQKLSQEKEELLFKLIHRRDSCSSFHLPSVIPTQVSPS
;
A
#
# COMPACT_ATOMS: atom_id res chain seq x y z
N MET A 1 -63.37 3.08 44.19
CA MET A 1 -62.14 3.81 43.82
C MET A 1 -61.15 2.76 43.32
N ALA A 2 -60.56 2.79 42.13
CA ALA A 2 -60.62 3.72 41.01
C ALA A 2 -60.02 2.96 39.79
N VAL A 3 -60.71 3.06 38.64
CA VAL A 3 -60.18 3.37 37.28
C VAL A 3 -59.11 2.41 36.71
N ILE A 4 -59.48 1.50 35.79
CA ILE A 4 -59.46 1.60 34.30
C ILE A 4 -58.06 1.88 33.72
N SER A 5 -57.53 0.92 32.94
CA SER A 5 -56.72 1.22 31.76
C SER A 5 -56.99 0.20 30.67
N THR A 6 -57.65 0.68 29.61
CA THR A 6 -57.94 0.00 28.34
C THR A 6 -56.70 0.00 27.45
N GLY A 7 -56.41 -1.12 26.79
CA GLY A 7 -55.41 -1.23 25.73
C GLY A 7 -55.96 -2.03 24.55
N SER A 8 -56.12 -1.36 23.41
CA SER A 8 -56.73 -1.81 22.16
C SER A 8 -56.11 -3.08 21.56
N LEU A 9 -56.97 -4.01 21.13
CA LEU A 9 -56.66 -5.03 20.14
C LEU A 9 -57.01 -4.48 18.75
N LEU A 10 -55.99 -4.14 17.97
CA LEU A 10 -56.11 -3.87 16.54
C LEU A 10 -56.08 -5.21 15.80
N SER A 11 -57.18 -5.53 15.12
CA SER A 11 -57.31 -6.62 14.18
C SER A 11 -56.33 -6.46 13.01
N LEU A 12 -55.57 -7.53 12.72
CA LEU A 12 -54.85 -7.70 11.46
C LEU A 12 -55.62 -8.68 10.56
N PRO A 13 -55.57 -8.54 9.22
CA PRO A 13 -56.48 -9.20 8.31
C PRO A 13 -56.06 -10.62 7.96
N LEU A 14 -57.09 -11.40 7.66
CA LEU A 14 -57.13 -12.74 7.09
C LEU A 14 -56.23 -12.85 5.84
N ALA A 15 -55.26 -13.76 5.87
CA ALA A 15 -54.41 -14.09 4.72
C ALA A 15 -55.25 -14.72 3.61
N ALA A 16 -55.20 -14.10 2.43
CA ALA A 16 -55.78 -14.62 1.20
C ALA A 16 -54.94 -15.80 0.69
N GLN A 17 -55.63 -16.89 0.39
CA GLN A 17 -55.11 -18.10 -0.24
C GLN A 17 -54.76 -17.78 -1.70
N SER A 18 -53.49 -17.90 -2.11
CA SER A 18 -53.08 -17.78 -3.50
C SER A 18 -52.79 -19.14 -4.12
N ASP A 19 -53.67 -19.45 -5.07
CA ASP A 19 -53.67 -20.52 -6.07
C ASP A 19 -52.30 -20.69 -6.76
N SER A 20 -51.76 -21.91 -6.73
CA SER A 20 -50.52 -22.27 -7.40
C SER A 20 -50.79 -22.52 -8.89
N ARG A 21 -50.80 -21.44 -9.67
CA ARG A 21 -50.79 -21.50 -11.14
C ARG A 21 -49.36 -21.32 -11.63
N GLU A 22 -48.88 -22.27 -12.40
CA GLU A 22 -47.56 -22.27 -13.05
C GLU A 22 -47.48 -21.11 -14.06
N GLU A 23 -47.13 -19.92 -13.57
CA GLU A 23 -46.86 -18.75 -14.42
C GLU A 23 -45.48 -18.92 -15.07
N ARG A 24 -45.46 -19.32 -16.35
CA ARG A 24 -44.34 -18.96 -17.21
C ARG A 24 -44.22 -17.44 -17.18
N SER A 25 -43.13 -16.94 -16.60
CA SER A 25 -42.84 -15.51 -16.58
C SER A 25 -42.53 -15.03 -18.00
N GLU A 26 -43.58 -14.69 -18.76
CA GLU A 26 -43.42 -13.84 -19.95
C GLU A 26 -42.95 -12.48 -19.46
N PHE A 27 -41.65 -12.20 -19.66
CA PHE A 27 -41.10 -10.88 -19.45
C PHE A 27 -41.80 -9.93 -20.45
N ARG A 28 -42.73 -9.12 -19.94
CA ARG A 28 -43.30 -8.02 -20.73
C ARG A 28 -42.17 -7.06 -21.07
N GLY A 29 -42.07 -6.71 -22.34
CA GLY A 29 -41.12 -5.70 -22.83
C GLY A 29 -41.29 -4.40 -22.05
N PHE A 30 -40.18 -3.85 -21.58
CA PHE A 30 -40.15 -2.58 -20.88
C PHE A 30 -39.90 -1.46 -21.88
N SER A 31 -40.66 -0.39 -21.74
CA SER A 31 -40.52 0.85 -22.51
C SER A 31 -40.46 1.98 -21.51
N TRP A 32 -39.48 2.87 -21.67
CA TRP A 32 -39.22 3.90 -20.67
C TRP A 32 -38.97 5.25 -21.35
N GLU A 33 -39.56 6.30 -20.79
CA GLU A 33 -39.48 7.68 -21.28
C GLU A 33 -39.01 8.61 -20.17
N ASN A 34 -38.05 9.48 -20.53
CA ASN A 34 -37.42 10.55 -19.77
C ASN A 34 -36.85 10.15 -18.40
N CYS A 35 -35.53 9.91 -18.37
CA CYS A 35 -34.79 9.75 -17.12
C CYS A 35 -33.68 10.79 -17.00
N GLY A 36 -33.84 11.71 -16.04
CA GLY A 36 -32.91 12.80 -15.75
C GLY A 36 -33.64 14.13 -15.54
N LYS A 37 -33.02 15.06 -14.82
CA LYS A 37 -33.52 16.44 -14.74
C LYS A 37 -33.11 17.18 -16.03
N PRO A 38 -33.90 18.15 -16.52
CA PRO A 38 -33.55 18.90 -17.73
C PRO A 38 -32.21 19.65 -17.63
N ASP A 39 -31.70 19.85 -16.42
CA ASP A 39 -30.40 20.49 -16.14
C ASP A 39 -29.21 19.51 -16.16
N ASP A 40 -29.45 18.20 -16.32
CA ASP A 40 -28.38 17.20 -16.35
C ASP A 40 -27.63 17.24 -17.70
N PRO A 41 -26.28 17.20 -17.69
CA PRO A 41 -25.45 17.36 -18.89
C PRO A 41 -25.67 16.26 -19.94
N THR A 42 -26.17 15.09 -19.54
CA THR A 42 -26.64 14.02 -20.43
C THR A 42 -27.82 13.32 -19.79
N TYR A 43 -28.94 13.19 -20.50
CA TYR A 43 -30.11 12.45 -20.03
C TYR A 43 -30.70 11.56 -21.13
N VAL A 44 -31.25 10.42 -20.74
CA VAL A 44 -31.83 9.45 -21.67
C VAL A 44 -33.29 9.81 -21.90
N LYS A 45 -33.64 10.04 -23.17
CA LYS A 45 -34.98 10.43 -23.59
C LYS A 45 -35.89 9.22 -23.69
N ASN A 46 -35.52 8.20 -24.47
CA ASN A 46 -36.36 7.01 -24.65
C ASN A 46 -35.48 5.75 -24.72
N LEU A 47 -35.96 4.64 -24.14
CA LEU A 47 -35.39 3.31 -24.32
C LEU A 47 -36.53 2.32 -24.64
N HIS A 48 -36.45 1.69 -25.80
CA HIS A 48 -37.40 0.67 -26.24
C HIS A 48 -36.69 -0.66 -26.48
N VAL A 49 -37.30 -1.74 -26.00
CA VAL A 49 -36.76 -3.09 -26.12
C VAL A 49 -37.78 -3.99 -26.80
N TYR A 50 -37.38 -4.65 -27.89
CA TYR A 50 -38.21 -5.50 -28.74
C TYR A 50 -37.58 -6.88 -28.97
N PRO A 51 -38.38 -7.94 -29.14
CA PRO A 51 -39.86 -7.99 -29.19
C PRO A 51 -40.52 -8.13 -27.80
N ASN A 52 -41.82 -7.84 -27.72
CA ASN A 52 -42.64 -8.02 -26.51
C ASN A 52 -43.71 -9.11 -26.78
N PRO A 53 -43.74 -10.25 -26.05
CA PRO A 53 -42.90 -10.60 -24.89
C PRO A 53 -41.46 -10.95 -25.27
N VAL A 54 -40.52 -10.68 -24.35
CA VAL A 54 -39.09 -10.91 -24.57
C VAL A 54 -38.81 -12.42 -24.53
N PRO A 55 -38.28 -13.03 -25.62
CA PRO A 55 -38.09 -14.47 -25.68
C PRO A 55 -36.89 -14.91 -24.83
N SER A 56 -37.07 -16.01 -24.07
CA SER A 56 -35.96 -16.71 -23.41
C SER A 56 -35.95 -18.20 -23.83
N PRO A 57 -34.86 -18.70 -24.43
CA PRO A 57 -33.66 -18.00 -24.91
C PRO A 57 -33.90 -17.29 -26.27
N GLY A 58 -33.35 -16.09 -26.47
CA GLY A 58 -33.50 -15.33 -27.72
C GLY A 58 -32.67 -14.06 -27.77
N TYR A 59 -32.55 -13.48 -28.97
CA TYR A 59 -31.90 -12.18 -29.19
C TYR A 59 -32.91 -11.04 -29.01
N VAL A 60 -32.46 -9.94 -28.40
CA VAL A 60 -33.28 -8.76 -28.12
C VAL A 60 -32.65 -7.55 -28.78
N MET A 61 -33.47 -6.69 -29.40
CA MET A 61 -33.02 -5.38 -29.88
C MET A 61 -33.45 -4.28 -28.92
N ALA A 62 -32.49 -3.47 -28.49
CA ALA A 62 -32.73 -2.27 -27.70
C ALA A 62 -32.39 -1.02 -28.51
N ALA A 63 -33.30 -0.05 -28.55
CA ALA A 63 -33.12 1.25 -29.16
C ALA A 63 -33.16 2.33 -28.08
N ALA A 64 -32.07 3.08 -27.94
CA ALA A 64 -31.95 4.16 -26.95
C ALA A 64 -31.75 5.52 -27.65
N SER A 65 -32.38 6.56 -27.12
CA SER A 65 -32.21 7.95 -27.53
C SER A 65 -31.83 8.77 -26.31
N ALA A 66 -30.76 9.56 -26.42
CA ALA A 66 -30.26 10.41 -25.34
C ALA A 66 -29.88 11.80 -25.86
N ASN A 67 -30.07 12.81 -25.02
CA ASN A 67 -29.66 14.18 -25.27
C ASN A 67 -28.46 14.50 -24.39
N THR A 68 -27.44 15.14 -24.96
CA THR A 68 -26.26 15.63 -24.22
C THR A 68 -25.98 17.08 -24.58
N SER A 69 -25.69 17.88 -23.57
CA SER A 69 -25.20 19.27 -23.68
C SER A 69 -23.67 19.33 -23.63
N VAL A 70 -23.00 18.18 -23.50
CA VAL A 70 -21.54 18.08 -23.47
C VAL A 70 -21.02 18.04 -24.90
N ASP A 71 -20.10 18.95 -25.23
CA ASP A 71 -19.46 19.02 -26.53
C ASP A 71 -18.48 17.83 -26.70
N LEU A 72 -18.98 16.73 -27.29
CA LEU A 72 -18.20 15.50 -27.47
C LEU A 72 -17.17 15.67 -28.59
N ARG A 73 -16.00 16.18 -28.24
CA ARG A 73 -14.88 16.31 -29.17
C ARG A 73 -14.19 14.95 -29.35
N SER A 74 -14.26 14.42 -30.58
CA SER A 74 -13.56 13.19 -31.00
C SER A 74 -12.05 13.26 -30.67
N PRO A 75 -11.45 12.20 -30.08
CA PRO A 75 -10.00 12.14 -29.85
C PRO A 75 -9.18 12.05 -31.16
N PHE A 76 -9.84 11.72 -32.27
CA PHE A 76 -9.20 11.61 -33.58
C PHE A 76 -9.52 12.83 -34.46
N PRO A 77 -8.53 13.36 -35.21
CA PRO A 77 -8.77 14.39 -36.21
C PRO A 77 -9.68 13.82 -37.31
N LYS A 78 -10.89 14.37 -37.44
CA LYS A 78 -11.82 14.06 -38.53
C LYS A 78 -11.18 14.49 -39.85
N LYS A 79 -10.67 13.54 -40.63
CA LYS A 79 -10.56 13.72 -42.09
C LYS A 79 -11.97 13.58 -42.67
N ASN A 80 -12.66 14.71 -42.82
CA ASN A 80 -13.86 14.76 -43.63
C ASN A 80 -13.48 14.46 -45.08
N LYS A 81 -13.74 13.24 -45.56
CA LYS A 81 -14.03 13.04 -46.98
C LYS A 81 -15.51 13.33 -47.17
N ALA A 82 -15.84 14.61 -47.29
CA ALA A 82 -17.03 15.01 -48.02
C ALA A 82 -16.60 15.12 -49.48
N GLN A 83 -17.13 14.20 -50.29
CA GLN A 83 -17.11 14.32 -51.73
C GLN A 83 -18.08 15.44 -52.10
N GLU A 84 -17.55 16.65 -52.31
CA GLU A 84 -18.27 17.69 -53.02
C GLU A 84 -17.28 18.50 -53.85
N SER A 85 -17.54 18.49 -55.15
CA SER A 85 -16.86 19.24 -56.18
C SER A 85 -17.04 20.75 -55.96
N GLU A 86 -15.95 21.52 -55.88
CA GLU A 86 -15.79 22.77 -56.65
C GLU A 86 -14.44 23.47 -56.44
N LYS A 87 -14.04 24.18 -57.50
CA LYS A 87 -12.84 24.99 -57.70
C LYS A 87 -12.71 26.12 -56.66
N HIS A 88 -11.49 26.37 -56.15
CA HIS A 88 -10.88 27.70 -56.25
C HIS A 88 -9.39 27.74 -55.84
N THR A 89 -8.60 28.31 -56.74
CA THR A 89 -7.24 28.84 -56.61
C THR A 89 -7.15 29.91 -55.53
N LYS A 90 -6.11 29.95 -54.68
CA LYS A 90 -5.54 31.20 -54.12
C LYS A 90 -4.06 31.08 -53.76
N ASP A 91 -3.36 32.15 -54.15
CA ASP A 91 -1.95 32.48 -53.99
C ASP A 91 -1.50 32.65 -52.53
N ILE A 92 -0.20 32.41 -52.29
CA ILE A 92 0.48 32.69 -51.03
C ILE A 92 1.29 33.99 -51.19
N LYS A 93 0.96 34.97 -50.34
CA LYS A 93 1.66 36.25 -50.18
C LYS A 93 2.68 36.11 -49.05
N LEU A 94 3.94 36.38 -49.34
CA LEU A 94 5.02 36.53 -48.35
C LEU A 94 4.98 37.92 -47.72
N GLN A 95 5.26 37.98 -46.43
CA GLN A 95 5.29 39.19 -45.62
C GLN A 95 6.75 39.55 -45.29
N ASP A 96 6.97 40.86 -45.35
CA ASP A 96 8.22 41.58 -45.34
C ASP A 96 8.55 42.13 -43.94
N GLY A 97 9.80 42.54 -43.74
CA GLY A 97 10.28 43.32 -42.60
C GLY A 97 11.47 42.65 -41.89
N SER A 98 12.51 43.37 -41.45
CA SER A 98 12.72 44.80 -41.38
C SER A 98 14.12 45.02 -40.82
N GLY A 99 14.86 46.00 -41.36
CA GLY A 99 15.61 46.93 -40.52
C GLY A 99 17.11 46.68 -40.37
N THR A 100 17.87 47.67 -40.85
CA THR A 100 18.62 48.64 -39.99
C THR A 100 20.06 48.87 -40.45
N CYS A 101 20.31 50.14 -40.77
CA CYS A 101 21.58 50.87 -40.70
C CYS A 101 22.65 50.73 -41.81
N SER A 102 22.54 51.57 -42.83
CA SER A 102 23.16 52.93 -42.87
C SER A 102 24.68 53.09 -42.60
N SER A 103 25.43 52.01 -42.55
CA SER A 103 26.89 52.05 -42.78
C SER A 103 27.29 50.99 -43.80
N GLU A 104 26.59 49.86 -43.80
CA GLU A 104 26.83 48.75 -44.71
C GLU A 104 26.26 49.00 -46.10
N GLU A 105 25.15 49.74 -46.27
CA GLU A 105 24.67 50.12 -47.61
C GLU A 105 25.64 51.09 -48.28
N ASN A 106 26.11 52.12 -47.57
CA ASN A 106 27.16 52.99 -48.09
C ASN A 106 28.43 52.18 -48.40
N GLN A 107 28.82 51.21 -47.57
CA GLN A 107 29.99 50.36 -47.83
C GLN A 107 29.76 49.36 -48.97
N LEU A 108 28.58 48.74 -49.06
CA LEU A 108 28.18 47.77 -50.09
C LEU A 108 28.04 48.48 -51.43
N GLU A 109 27.52 49.70 -51.43
CA GLU A 109 27.42 50.59 -52.58
C GLU A 109 28.79 51.20 -52.92
N THR A 110 29.67 51.41 -51.93
CA THR A 110 31.09 51.72 -52.15
C THR A 110 31.84 50.52 -52.71
N TYR A 111 31.57 49.29 -52.24
CA TYR A 111 32.13 48.04 -52.76
C TYR A 111 31.56 47.73 -54.13
N GLU A 112 30.29 48.04 -54.38
CA GLU A 112 29.64 47.90 -55.68
C GLU A 112 30.18 48.96 -56.65
N CYS A 113 30.42 50.19 -56.20
CA CYS A 113 31.09 51.23 -56.99
C CYS A 113 32.57 50.90 -57.21
N GLN A 114 33.28 50.38 -56.20
CA GLN A 114 34.64 49.87 -56.33
C GLN A 114 34.67 48.66 -57.26
N LEU A 115 33.71 47.74 -57.20
CA LEU A 115 33.56 46.61 -58.13
C LEU A 115 33.22 47.10 -59.53
N LYS A 116 32.38 48.13 -59.69
CA LYS A 116 32.06 48.76 -60.97
C LYS A 116 33.25 49.49 -61.57
N ILE A 117 34.02 50.24 -60.77
CA ILE A 117 35.27 50.91 -61.18
C ILE A 117 36.34 49.86 -61.47
N LEU A 118 36.51 48.85 -60.63
CA LEU A 118 37.46 47.76 -60.84
C LEU A 118 37.09 46.96 -62.09
N HIS A 119 35.80 46.68 -62.30
CA HIS A 119 35.30 46.06 -63.53
C HIS A 119 35.54 46.98 -64.73
N ALA A 120 35.26 48.28 -64.63
CA ALA A 120 35.50 49.24 -65.71
C ALA A 120 37.00 49.40 -66.04
N VAL A 121 37.86 49.43 -65.03
CA VAL A 121 39.32 49.51 -65.17
C VAL A 121 39.87 48.20 -65.71
N LEU A 122 39.48 47.04 -65.19
CA LEU A 122 39.88 45.72 -65.70
C LEU A 122 39.35 45.43 -67.10
N THR A 123 38.19 46.00 -67.46
CA THR A 123 37.70 45.98 -68.83
C THR A 123 38.63 46.87 -69.67
N ALA A 124 38.70 48.18 -69.38
CA ALA A 124 39.48 49.15 -70.15
C ALA A 124 40.98 48.81 -70.28
N SER A 125 41.60 48.29 -69.22
CA SER A 125 43.00 47.86 -69.21
C SER A 125 43.09 46.48 -69.84
N GLY A 126 43.55 46.46 -71.08
CA GLY A 126 43.68 45.23 -71.84
C GLY A 126 42.53 44.97 -72.79
N ASP A 127 41.56 45.87 -73.00
CA ASP A 127 40.65 45.76 -74.17
C ASP A 127 41.46 45.67 -75.47
N GLN A 128 42.46 46.55 -75.67
CA GLN A 128 43.31 46.53 -76.87
C GLN A 128 44.18 45.26 -76.97
N GLU A 129 44.71 44.76 -75.86
CA GLU A 129 45.52 43.54 -75.81
C GLU A 129 44.66 42.28 -75.96
N ARG A 130 43.45 42.25 -75.37
CA ARG A 130 42.44 41.20 -75.54
C ARG A 130 41.90 41.18 -76.97
N ASP A 131 41.61 42.33 -77.56
CA ASP A 131 41.16 42.46 -78.95
C ASP A 131 42.25 42.01 -79.94
N GLN A 132 43.51 42.31 -79.65
CA GLN A 132 44.66 41.82 -80.43
C GLN A 132 44.82 40.29 -80.26
N LEU A 133 44.72 39.76 -79.04
CA LEU A 133 44.77 38.32 -78.74
C LEU A 133 43.59 37.56 -79.39
N LEU A 134 42.39 38.14 -79.40
CA LEU A 134 41.21 37.62 -80.10
C LEU A 134 41.38 37.63 -81.62
N LYS A 135 42.12 38.60 -82.19
CA LYS A 135 42.44 38.63 -83.63
C LYS A 135 43.51 37.62 -84.02
N ASP A 136 44.53 37.44 -83.19
CA ASP A 136 45.66 36.55 -83.47
C ASP A 136 45.32 35.07 -83.23
N HIS A 137 44.50 34.78 -82.21
CA HIS A 137 44.12 33.42 -81.81
C HIS A 137 42.60 33.27 -81.52
N PRO A 138 41.70 33.63 -82.48
CA PRO A 138 40.25 33.62 -82.26
C PRO A 138 39.71 32.24 -81.91
N GLY A 139 40.24 31.20 -82.55
CA GLY A 139 39.83 29.81 -82.32
C GLY A 139 40.25 29.28 -80.94
N ASP A 140 41.48 29.59 -80.51
CA ASP A 140 42.05 29.08 -79.26
C ASP A 140 41.38 29.72 -78.04
N ILE A 141 41.03 31.00 -78.11
CA ILE A 141 40.30 31.69 -77.03
C ILE A 141 38.85 31.21 -76.96
N CYS A 142 38.17 31.06 -78.10
CA CYS A 142 36.80 30.54 -78.13
C CYS A 142 36.72 29.11 -77.59
N THR A 143 37.69 28.25 -77.93
CA THR A 143 37.76 26.88 -77.42
C THR A 143 38.05 26.83 -75.92
N LEU A 144 38.94 27.70 -75.40
CA LEU A 144 39.21 27.80 -73.97
C LEU A 144 38.00 28.30 -73.18
N VAL A 145 37.31 29.35 -73.63
CA VAL A 145 36.10 29.86 -72.96
C VAL A 145 34.99 28.82 -72.99
N HIS A 146 34.76 28.16 -74.13
CA HIS A 146 33.79 27.06 -74.22
C HIS A 146 34.17 25.90 -73.28
N SER A 147 35.46 25.59 -73.17
CA SER A 147 35.97 24.58 -72.23
C SER A 147 35.75 24.98 -70.77
N ILE A 148 35.99 26.23 -70.38
CA ILE A 148 35.75 26.72 -69.01
C ILE A 148 34.26 26.74 -68.69
N ILE A 149 33.41 27.22 -69.60
CA ILE A 149 31.95 27.22 -69.43
C ILE A 149 31.44 25.80 -69.26
N GLU A 150 31.87 24.87 -70.12
CA GLU A 150 31.49 23.46 -69.97
C GLU A 150 32.01 22.87 -68.67
N LYS A 151 33.25 23.19 -68.24
CA LYS A 151 33.79 22.73 -66.96
C LYS A 151 32.98 23.24 -65.76
N VAL A 152 32.72 24.54 -65.70
CA VAL A 152 31.92 25.17 -64.64
C VAL A 152 30.49 24.62 -64.64
N LYS A 153 29.88 24.46 -65.82
CA LYS A 153 28.55 23.84 -65.96
C LYS A 153 28.56 22.41 -65.47
N THR A 154 29.59 21.61 -65.79
CA THR A 154 29.70 20.23 -65.30
C THR A 154 29.91 20.18 -63.79
N GLU A 155 30.72 21.08 -63.22
CA GLU A 155 31.00 21.15 -61.78
C GLU A 155 29.77 21.61 -60.99
N ILE A 156 29.11 22.68 -61.41
CA ILE A 156 27.85 23.15 -60.80
C ILE A 156 26.75 22.08 -60.93
N SER A 157 26.67 21.40 -62.08
CA SER A 157 25.69 20.32 -62.26
C SER A 157 26.01 19.11 -61.39
N ALA A 158 27.29 18.79 -61.18
CA ALA A 158 27.74 17.72 -60.29
C ALA A 158 27.43 18.07 -58.83
N ASP A 159 27.80 19.27 -58.36
CA ASP A 159 27.55 19.73 -56.99
C ASP A 159 26.04 19.79 -56.67
N LEU A 160 25.22 20.28 -57.61
CA LEU A 160 23.76 20.31 -57.45
C LEU A 160 23.18 18.89 -57.40
N ASN A 161 23.71 17.98 -58.21
CA ASN A 161 23.29 16.58 -58.21
C ASN A 161 23.68 15.88 -56.90
N ASP A 162 24.90 16.12 -56.39
CA ASP A 162 25.37 15.57 -55.12
C ASP A 162 24.55 16.09 -53.93
N LEU A 163 24.21 17.38 -53.93
CA LEU A 163 23.33 17.97 -52.91
C LEU A 163 21.93 17.36 -52.98
N HIS A 164 21.37 17.23 -54.18
CA HIS A 164 20.05 16.63 -54.39
C HIS A 164 20.04 15.15 -53.98
N GLU A 165 21.09 14.39 -54.30
CA GLU A 165 21.23 12.99 -53.90
C GLU A 165 21.35 12.87 -52.37
N LYS A 166 22.16 13.73 -51.73
CA LYS A 166 22.29 13.77 -50.27
C LYS A 166 20.98 14.16 -49.59
N GLN A 167 20.26 15.16 -50.13
CA GLN A 167 18.95 15.56 -49.61
C GLN A 167 17.96 14.41 -49.74
N THR A 168 17.86 13.80 -50.93
CA THR A 168 16.99 12.64 -51.22
C THR A 168 17.30 11.46 -50.32
N ARG A 169 18.58 11.17 -50.08
CA ARG A 169 19.02 10.09 -49.18
C ARG A 169 18.58 10.37 -47.74
N SER A 170 18.84 11.57 -47.23
CA SER A 170 18.48 11.93 -45.86
C SER A 170 16.96 11.99 -45.62
N THR A 171 16.16 12.37 -46.62
CA THR A 171 14.70 12.35 -46.52
C THR A 171 14.20 10.92 -46.57
N LEU A 172 14.73 10.09 -47.48
CA LEU A 172 14.39 8.67 -47.56
C LEU A 172 14.71 7.94 -46.25
N GLU A 173 15.89 8.14 -45.69
CA GLU A 173 16.30 7.56 -44.39
C GLU A 173 15.35 8.00 -43.26
N ARG A 174 15.03 9.30 -43.17
CA ARG A 174 14.07 9.81 -42.16
C ARG A 174 12.68 9.20 -42.34
N HIS A 175 12.20 9.08 -43.57
CA HIS A 175 10.91 8.44 -43.85
C HIS A 175 10.95 6.94 -43.50
N GLN A 176 12.03 6.25 -43.86
CA GLN A 176 12.22 4.84 -43.55
C GLN A 176 12.22 4.62 -42.02
N SER A 177 13.05 5.35 -41.28
CA SER A 177 13.09 5.25 -39.82
C SER A 177 11.74 5.61 -39.17
N ALA A 178 11.05 6.64 -39.67
CA ALA A 178 9.72 6.99 -39.18
C ALA A 178 8.68 5.89 -39.46
N THR A 179 8.76 5.22 -40.62
CA THR A 179 7.86 4.09 -40.92
C THR A 179 8.16 2.86 -40.07
N GLU A 180 9.43 2.56 -39.81
CA GLU A 180 9.86 1.46 -38.95
C GLU A 180 9.43 1.70 -37.49
N GLU A 181 9.59 2.93 -36.99
CA GLU A 181 9.13 3.31 -35.66
C GLU A 181 7.61 3.24 -35.53
N LEU A 182 6.87 3.73 -36.52
CA LEU A 182 5.41 3.64 -36.53
C LEU A 182 4.95 2.17 -36.56
N GLN A 183 5.64 1.31 -37.31
CA GLN A 183 5.36 -0.12 -37.35
C GLN A 183 5.68 -0.80 -36.01
N ARG A 184 6.75 -0.40 -35.33
CA ARG A 184 7.10 -0.87 -33.98
C ARG A 184 6.00 -0.49 -32.98
N LEU A 185 5.61 0.79 -32.93
CA LEU A 185 4.56 1.27 -32.04
C LEU A 185 3.21 0.59 -32.31
N HIS A 186 2.84 0.41 -33.58
CA HIS A 186 1.62 -0.32 -33.94
C HIS A 186 1.65 -1.77 -33.44
N ASN A 187 2.78 -2.46 -33.56
CA ASN A 187 2.92 -3.82 -33.06
C ASN A 187 2.86 -3.86 -31.53
N GLU A 188 3.47 -2.90 -30.83
CA GLU A 188 3.40 -2.77 -29.37
C GLU A 188 1.97 -2.52 -28.90
N GLU A 189 1.27 -1.54 -29.47
CA GLU A 189 -0.14 -1.26 -29.16
C GLU A 189 -1.04 -2.47 -29.43
N LYS A 190 -0.82 -3.17 -30.55
CA LYS A 190 -1.53 -4.40 -30.88
C LYS A 190 -1.28 -5.50 -29.84
N ASN A 191 -0.04 -5.65 -29.36
CA ASN A 191 0.30 -6.64 -28.35
C ASN A 191 -0.37 -6.30 -27.01
N VAL A 192 -0.28 -5.05 -26.56
CA VAL A 192 -0.93 -4.59 -25.32
C VAL A 192 -2.46 -4.78 -25.40
N LEU A 193 -3.07 -4.46 -26.54
CA LEU A 193 -4.50 -4.68 -26.74
C LEU A 193 -4.87 -6.17 -26.69
N ASN A 194 -4.07 -7.02 -27.32
CA ASN A 194 -4.28 -8.47 -27.29
C ASN A 194 -4.11 -9.05 -25.88
N GLU A 195 -3.12 -8.58 -25.13
CA GLU A 195 -2.90 -8.97 -23.72
C GLU A 195 -4.10 -8.56 -22.86
N SER A 196 -4.54 -7.31 -22.94
CA SER A 196 -5.72 -6.82 -22.22
C SER A 196 -7.00 -7.59 -22.60
N HIS A 197 -7.17 -7.91 -23.88
CA HIS A 197 -8.28 -8.75 -24.33
C HIS A 197 -8.21 -10.17 -23.73
N ALA A 198 -7.02 -10.80 -23.74
CA ALA A 198 -6.82 -12.12 -23.17
C ALA A 198 -7.06 -12.15 -21.65
N GLU A 199 -6.64 -11.10 -20.93
CA GLU A 199 -6.93 -10.93 -19.50
C GLU A 199 -8.43 -10.84 -19.24
N ALA A 200 -9.15 -9.98 -19.99
CA ALA A 200 -10.60 -9.85 -19.87
C ALA A 200 -11.34 -11.15 -20.23
N GLU A 201 -10.89 -11.86 -21.27
CA GLU A 201 -11.43 -13.15 -21.68
C GLU A 201 -11.25 -14.20 -20.58
N ASN A 202 -10.07 -14.28 -19.96
CA ASN A 202 -9.79 -15.19 -18.86
C ASN A 202 -10.63 -14.86 -17.62
N ALA A 203 -10.75 -13.58 -17.26
CA ALA A 203 -11.59 -13.15 -16.14
C ALA A 203 -13.08 -13.52 -16.35
N LEU A 204 -13.58 -13.43 -17.58
CA LEU A 204 -14.94 -13.88 -17.90
C LEU A 204 -15.07 -15.40 -17.86
N LYS A 205 -14.06 -16.15 -18.34
CA LYS A 205 -14.04 -17.63 -18.23
C LYS A 205 -14.07 -18.08 -16.77
N GLU A 206 -13.29 -17.46 -15.90
CA GLU A 206 -13.29 -17.74 -14.46
C GLU A 206 -14.66 -17.48 -13.82
N GLN A 207 -15.32 -16.36 -14.17
CA GLN A 207 -16.69 -16.08 -13.71
C GLN A 207 -17.71 -17.11 -14.21
N ILE A 208 -17.62 -17.52 -15.48
CA ILE A 208 -18.48 -18.57 -16.04
C ILE A 208 -18.26 -19.90 -15.32
N GLU A 209 -17.01 -20.27 -15.04
CA GLU A 209 -16.69 -21.50 -14.30
C GLU A 209 -17.23 -21.44 -12.86
N GLY A 210 -17.05 -20.30 -12.18
CA GLY A 210 -17.63 -20.03 -10.86
C GLY A 210 -19.15 -20.22 -10.84
N LEU A 211 -19.88 -19.52 -11.72
CA LEU A 211 -21.34 -19.64 -11.85
C LEU A 211 -21.77 -21.06 -12.27
N THR A 212 -21.00 -21.73 -13.14
CA THR A 212 -21.27 -23.12 -13.53
C THR A 212 -21.13 -24.06 -12.34
N SER A 213 -20.13 -23.85 -11.48
CA SER A 213 -19.93 -24.65 -10.27
C SER A 213 -21.05 -24.40 -9.25
N GLU A 214 -21.50 -23.17 -9.08
CA GLU A 214 -22.62 -22.80 -8.22
C GLU A 214 -23.92 -23.41 -8.71
N LEU A 215 -24.20 -23.35 -10.02
CA LEU A 215 -25.35 -24.01 -10.64
C LEU A 215 -25.30 -25.53 -10.45
N LYS A 216 -24.13 -26.16 -10.58
CA LYS A 216 -23.96 -27.59 -10.30
C LYS A 216 -24.26 -27.90 -8.83
N LEU A 217 -23.76 -27.09 -7.90
CA LEU A 217 -24.04 -27.26 -6.46
C LEU A 217 -25.53 -27.11 -6.16
N PHE A 218 -26.19 -26.10 -6.73
CA PHE A 218 -27.62 -25.88 -6.57
C PHE A 218 -28.43 -27.05 -7.12
N ASN A 219 -28.11 -27.53 -8.32
CA ASN A 219 -28.77 -28.70 -8.91
C ASN A 219 -28.55 -29.97 -8.08
N GLU A 220 -27.35 -30.17 -7.54
CA GLU A 220 -27.04 -31.29 -6.65
C GLU A 220 -27.81 -31.18 -5.31
N LEU A 221 -27.92 -29.97 -4.75
CA LEU A 221 -28.73 -29.74 -3.55
C LEU A 221 -30.21 -30.01 -3.82
N LYS A 222 -30.74 -29.52 -4.94
CA LYS A 222 -32.11 -29.79 -5.39
C LYS A 222 -32.36 -31.29 -5.54
N ARG A 223 -31.44 -31.99 -6.21
CA ARG A 223 -31.48 -33.46 -6.34
C ARG A 223 -31.47 -34.15 -4.98
N ARG A 224 -30.60 -33.75 -4.05
CA ARG A 224 -30.56 -34.32 -2.69
C ARG A 224 -31.83 -34.04 -1.90
N VAL A 225 -32.47 -32.89 -2.07
CA VAL A 225 -33.77 -32.58 -1.46
C VAL A 225 -34.87 -33.45 -2.07
N GLU A 226 -34.86 -33.65 -3.39
CA GLU A 226 -35.81 -34.52 -4.10
C GLU A 226 -35.64 -36.00 -3.74
N GLU A 227 -34.40 -36.46 -3.62
CA GLU A 227 -34.04 -37.83 -3.24
C GLU A 227 -34.08 -38.09 -1.74
N SER A 228 -34.07 -37.02 -0.94
CA SER A 228 -34.16 -37.07 0.51
C SER A 228 -35.34 -37.96 0.86
N THR A 229 -35.05 -38.97 1.68
CA THR A 229 -36.03 -39.95 2.15
C THR A 229 -37.22 -39.25 2.79
N LEU A 230 -37.04 -38.02 3.29
CA LEU A 230 -38.09 -37.17 3.82
C LEU A 230 -39.30 -37.02 2.89
N LYS A 231 -39.14 -36.70 1.59
CA LYS A 231 -40.31 -36.50 0.70
C LYS A 231 -41.06 -37.81 0.46
N ARG A 232 -40.33 -38.92 0.26
CA ARG A 232 -40.91 -40.26 0.10
C ARG A 232 -41.51 -40.81 1.39
N ASP A 233 -40.89 -40.55 2.54
CA ASP A 233 -41.33 -41.03 3.84
C ASP A 233 -42.54 -40.22 4.31
N LEU A 234 -42.59 -38.90 4.02
CA LEU A 234 -43.79 -38.07 4.15
C LEU A 234 -44.91 -38.63 3.27
N GLN A 235 -44.65 -38.87 1.98
CA GLN A 235 -45.65 -39.44 1.07
C GLN A 235 -46.15 -40.82 1.54
N ARG A 236 -45.25 -41.72 1.95
CA ARG A 236 -45.60 -43.04 2.50
C ARG A 236 -46.38 -42.92 3.81
N ASN A 237 -46.02 -41.96 4.67
CA ASN A 237 -46.71 -41.71 5.93
C ASN A 237 -48.13 -41.16 5.68
N ILE A 238 -48.30 -40.27 4.70
CA ILE A 238 -49.60 -39.76 4.26
C ILE A 238 -50.47 -40.90 3.71
N GLU A 239 -49.89 -41.80 2.92
CA GLU A 239 -50.57 -42.98 2.37
C GLU A 239 -50.94 -44.01 3.45
N THR A 240 -50.12 -44.14 4.50
CA THR A 240 -50.32 -45.14 5.57
C THR A 240 -51.23 -44.63 6.69
N HIS A 241 -51.18 -43.32 6.98
CA HIS A 241 -51.79 -42.72 8.18
C HIS A 241 -52.79 -41.59 7.88
N GLY A 242 -52.97 -41.18 6.62
CA GLY A 242 -53.90 -40.13 6.23
C GLY A 242 -53.30 -38.71 6.29
N SER A 243 -54.15 -37.68 6.35
CA SER A 243 -53.74 -36.28 6.19
C SER A 243 -52.59 -35.88 7.16
N PRO A 244 -51.47 -35.34 6.64
CA PRO A 244 -50.23 -35.13 7.39
C PRO A 244 -50.29 -34.04 8.48
N GLY A 245 -51.26 -33.11 8.45
CA GLY A 245 -51.24 -31.92 9.32
C GLY A 245 -51.06 -32.25 10.81
N ALA A 246 -51.98 -33.03 11.39
CA ALA A 246 -52.02 -33.23 12.84
C ALA A 246 -50.86 -34.05 13.41
N PHE A 247 -50.38 -35.07 12.68
CA PHE A 247 -49.26 -35.90 13.13
C PHE A 247 -47.93 -35.12 13.10
N TRP A 248 -47.68 -34.36 12.03
CA TRP A 248 -46.44 -33.60 11.91
C TRP A 248 -46.43 -32.35 12.80
N GLU A 249 -47.57 -31.73 13.06
CA GLU A 249 -47.72 -30.69 14.09
C GLU A 249 -47.36 -31.26 15.47
N GLN A 250 -47.91 -32.43 15.84
CA GLN A 250 -47.59 -33.09 17.11
C GLN A 250 -46.10 -33.46 17.22
N GLU A 251 -45.48 -33.97 16.15
CA GLU A 251 -44.05 -34.30 16.15
C GLU A 251 -43.18 -33.03 16.24
N GLN A 252 -43.56 -31.94 15.58
CA GLN A 252 -42.87 -30.64 15.70
C GLN A 252 -42.96 -30.08 17.11
N GLU A 253 -44.12 -30.17 17.76
CA GLU A 253 -44.31 -29.78 19.17
C GLU A 253 -43.46 -30.66 20.12
N SER A 254 -43.42 -31.98 19.88
CA SER A 254 -42.58 -32.92 20.63
C SER A 254 -41.09 -32.60 20.50
N LEU A 255 -40.61 -32.32 19.29
CA LEU A 255 -39.22 -31.95 19.04
C LEU A 255 -38.86 -30.60 19.67
N LEU A 256 -39.77 -29.63 19.67
CA LEU A 256 -39.57 -28.34 20.34
C LEU A 256 -39.32 -28.55 21.84
N PHE A 257 -40.10 -29.41 22.49
CA PHE A 257 -39.91 -29.75 23.90
C PHE A 257 -38.54 -30.39 24.15
N VAL A 258 -38.12 -31.35 23.33
CA VAL A 258 -36.79 -31.97 23.45
C VAL A 258 -35.66 -30.96 23.25
N ILE A 259 -35.82 -30.03 22.30
CA ILE A 259 -34.84 -28.95 22.06
C ILE A 259 -34.75 -28.04 23.28
N GLU A 260 -35.89 -27.66 23.87
CA GLU A 260 -35.92 -26.81 25.07
C GLU A 260 -35.27 -27.50 26.27
N MET A 261 -35.58 -28.78 26.51
CA MET A 261 -34.90 -29.58 27.53
C MET A 261 -33.39 -29.68 27.29
N LYS A 262 -32.97 -29.89 26.05
CA LYS A 262 -31.53 -29.94 25.70
C LYS A 262 -30.86 -28.59 25.87
N ARG A 263 -31.56 -27.50 25.57
CA ARG A 263 -31.09 -26.12 25.78
C ARG A 263 -30.86 -25.84 27.26
N GLU A 264 -31.84 -26.17 28.11
CA GLU A 264 -31.73 -26.00 29.57
C GLU A 264 -30.56 -26.82 30.13
N ARG A 265 -30.44 -28.09 29.75
CA ARG A 265 -29.30 -28.93 30.18
C ARG A 265 -27.95 -28.38 29.73
N LEU A 266 -27.87 -27.84 28.51
CA LEU A 266 -26.66 -27.22 27.99
C LEU A 266 -26.34 -25.93 28.75
N GLN A 267 -27.34 -25.14 29.10
CA GLN A 267 -27.20 -23.94 29.93
C GLN A 267 -26.68 -24.29 31.34
N ASP A 268 -27.21 -25.33 31.98
CA ASP A 268 -26.73 -25.81 33.28
C ASP A 268 -25.27 -26.28 33.22
N GLN A 269 -24.90 -27.00 32.17
CA GLN A 269 -23.51 -27.39 31.94
C GLN A 269 -22.61 -26.17 31.71
N GLY A 270 -23.08 -25.16 30.97
CA GLY A 270 -22.38 -23.89 30.77
C GLY A 270 -22.15 -23.14 32.08
N ASN A 271 -23.17 -23.04 32.94
CA ASN A 271 -23.06 -22.44 34.27
C ASN A 271 -22.05 -23.17 35.16
N LYS A 272 -22.03 -24.51 35.11
CA LYS A 272 -21.07 -25.33 35.85
C LYS A 272 -19.63 -25.13 35.36
N LEU A 273 -19.43 -25.00 34.06
CA LEU A 273 -18.12 -24.69 33.48
C LEU A 273 -17.62 -23.31 33.95
N LEU A 274 -18.49 -22.30 33.95
CA LEU A 274 -18.14 -20.96 34.42
C LEU A 274 -17.76 -20.94 35.92
N GLN A 275 -18.47 -21.71 36.76
CA GLN A 275 -18.09 -21.88 38.16
C GLN A 275 -16.72 -22.55 38.32
N MET A 276 -16.42 -23.55 37.48
CA MET A 276 -15.13 -24.21 37.48
C MET A 276 -14.00 -23.26 37.05
N GLU A 277 -14.21 -22.44 36.02
CA GLU A 277 -13.27 -21.41 35.58
C GLU A 277 -12.97 -20.41 36.71
N THR A 278 -14.00 -19.93 37.40
CA THR A 278 -13.84 -19.05 38.57
C THR A 278 -13.04 -19.72 39.70
N LEU A 279 -13.22 -21.03 39.92
CA LEU A 279 -12.44 -21.77 40.92
C LEU A 279 -10.97 -21.92 40.51
N VAL A 280 -10.70 -22.13 39.22
CA VAL A 280 -9.33 -22.17 38.69
C VAL A 280 -8.63 -20.82 38.89
N GLU A 281 -9.28 -19.70 38.57
CA GLU A 281 -8.72 -18.36 38.80
C GLU A 281 -8.39 -18.12 40.27
N ARG A 282 -9.29 -18.51 41.19
CA ARG A 282 -9.02 -18.42 42.63
C ARG A 282 -7.87 -19.32 43.07
N ASN A 283 -7.78 -20.53 42.51
CA ASN A 283 -6.70 -21.44 42.83
C ASN A 283 -5.34 -20.85 42.43
N LEU A 284 -5.23 -20.32 41.20
CA LEU A 284 -4.04 -19.61 40.74
C LEU A 284 -3.67 -18.44 41.66
N SER A 285 -4.64 -17.63 42.08
CA SER A 285 -4.38 -16.54 43.04
C SER A 285 -3.88 -17.02 44.40
N LEU A 286 -4.36 -18.18 44.87
CA LEU A 286 -3.87 -18.79 46.11
C LEU A 286 -2.46 -19.38 45.94
N GLU A 287 -2.15 -19.96 44.78
CA GLU A 287 -0.81 -20.43 44.43
C GLU A 287 0.19 -19.26 44.43
N ASP A 288 -0.16 -18.11 43.86
CA ASP A 288 0.66 -16.89 43.87
C ASP A 288 0.91 -16.39 45.31
N GLN A 289 -0.13 -16.36 46.15
CA GLN A 289 0.00 -15.98 47.56
C GLN A 289 0.90 -16.96 48.33
N LEU A 290 0.80 -18.25 48.04
CA LEU A 290 1.65 -19.27 48.65
C LEU A 290 3.11 -19.10 48.24
N LEU A 291 3.37 -18.84 46.96
CA LEU A 291 4.73 -18.56 46.47
C LEU A 291 5.32 -17.31 47.13
N GLN A 292 4.52 -16.24 47.27
CA GLN A 292 4.96 -15.03 47.95
C GLN A 292 5.29 -15.30 49.44
N ALA A 293 4.47 -16.07 50.13
CA ALA A 293 4.70 -16.44 51.52
C ALA A 293 5.98 -17.30 51.68
N LEU A 294 6.22 -18.24 50.76
CA LEU A 294 7.45 -19.03 50.74
C LEU A 294 8.68 -18.16 50.50
N GLN A 295 8.61 -17.20 49.58
CA GLN A 295 9.69 -16.25 49.34
C GLN A 295 9.98 -15.42 50.59
N GLN A 296 8.95 -14.90 51.26
CA GLN A 296 9.15 -14.15 52.51
C GLN A 296 9.77 -15.02 53.61
N SER A 297 9.36 -16.28 53.73
CA SER A 297 9.96 -17.23 54.66
C SER A 297 11.45 -17.44 54.38
N GLU A 298 11.85 -17.50 53.10
CA GLU A 298 13.26 -17.58 52.70
C GLU A 298 14.03 -16.33 53.10
N ASP A 299 13.48 -15.14 52.84
CA ASP A 299 14.10 -13.87 53.22
C ASP A 299 14.28 -13.75 54.74
N TYR A 300 13.34 -14.27 55.53
CA TYR A 300 13.49 -14.34 56.98
C TYR A 300 14.57 -15.34 57.40
N ARG A 301 14.65 -16.50 56.75
CA ARG A 301 15.71 -17.49 57.01
C ARG A 301 17.10 -16.91 56.77
N VAL A 302 17.31 -16.27 55.63
CA VAL A 302 18.58 -15.60 55.31
C VAL A 302 18.92 -14.50 56.33
N ARG A 303 17.92 -13.72 56.78
CA ARG A 303 18.13 -12.71 57.84
C ARG A 303 18.53 -13.35 59.17
N ILE A 304 17.92 -14.47 59.54
CA ILE A 304 18.28 -15.21 60.75
C ILE A 304 19.72 -15.72 60.66
N ASP A 305 20.12 -16.31 59.53
CA ASP A 305 21.48 -16.80 59.32
C ASP A 305 22.53 -15.68 59.45
N ASN A 306 22.22 -14.48 58.93
CA ASN A 306 23.07 -13.29 59.08
C ASN A 306 23.21 -12.87 60.56
N TYR A 307 22.08 -12.79 61.30
CA TYR A 307 22.13 -12.47 62.73
C TYR A 307 22.87 -13.54 63.53
N GLN A 308 22.71 -14.82 63.17
CA GLN A 308 23.42 -15.92 63.81
C GLN A 308 24.94 -15.83 63.56
N SER A 309 25.36 -15.47 62.34
CA SER A 309 26.77 -15.22 62.02
C SER A 309 27.33 -14.03 62.83
N LEU A 310 26.57 -12.94 62.96
CA LEU A 310 26.96 -11.80 63.79
C LEU A 310 27.10 -12.18 65.28
N ILE A 311 26.15 -12.95 65.81
CA ILE A 311 26.21 -13.44 67.21
C ILE A 311 27.46 -14.30 67.41
N GLN A 312 27.78 -15.19 66.47
CA GLN A 312 28.99 -16.01 66.52
C GLN A 312 30.26 -15.15 66.49
N GLN A 313 30.30 -14.10 65.66
CA GLN A 313 31.42 -13.17 65.60
C GLN A 313 31.60 -12.41 66.91
N LEU A 314 30.55 -11.79 67.45
CA LEU A 314 30.62 -11.05 68.71
C LEU A 314 31.01 -11.96 69.88
N SER A 315 30.52 -13.21 69.90
CA SER A 315 30.92 -14.20 70.91
C SER A 315 32.41 -14.54 70.80
N LYS A 316 32.95 -14.63 69.59
CA LYS A 316 34.38 -14.83 69.36
C LYS A 316 35.21 -13.64 69.85
N GLU A 317 34.82 -12.42 69.50
CA GLU A 317 35.50 -11.20 69.97
C GLU A 317 35.45 -11.08 71.51
N GLN A 318 34.31 -11.41 72.13
CA GLN A 318 34.18 -11.43 73.59
C GLN A 318 35.13 -12.46 74.24
N ASN A 319 35.25 -13.65 73.67
CA ASN A 319 36.18 -14.68 74.17
C ASN A 319 37.65 -14.24 74.01
N GLU A 320 38.02 -13.63 72.88
CA GLU A 320 39.37 -13.11 72.65
C GLU A 320 39.73 -11.99 73.63
N LEU A 321 38.79 -11.08 73.91
CA LEU A 321 38.99 -10.02 74.92
C LEU A 321 39.12 -10.59 76.33
N GLN A 322 38.31 -11.59 76.67
CA GLN A 322 38.41 -12.28 77.96
C GLN A 322 39.77 -12.97 78.12
N GLU A 323 40.26 -13.66 77.09
CA GLU A 323 41.58 -14.29 77.10
C GLU A 323 42.71 -13.26 77.24
N ALA A 324 42.61 -12.11 76.55
CA ALA A 324 43.57 -11.02 76.68
C ALA A 324 43.56 -10.40 78.09
N LEU A 325 42.38 -10.24 78.69
CA LEU A 325 42.23 -9.77 80.07
C LEU A 325 42.88 -10.73 81.06
N GLU A 326 42.64 -12.04 80.92
CA GLU A 326 43.26 -13.07 81.76
C GLU A 326 44.79 -13.05 81.63
N LYS A 327 45.34 -12.91 80.42
CA LYS A 327 46.78 -12.73 80.21
C LYS A 327 47.33 -11.49 80.89
N GLN A 328 46.64 -10.35 80.76
CA GLN A 328 47.05 -9.09 81.39
C GLN A 328 47.01 -9.17 82.92
N THR A 329 45.99 -9.80 83.50
CA THR A 329 45.89 -9.99 84.95
C THR A 329 47.00 -10.88 85.49
N LEU A 330 47.34 -11.97 84.80
CA LEU A 330 48.47 -12.82 85.15
C LEU A 330 49.80 -12.05 85.09
N GLN A 331 50.01 -11.25 84.05
CA GLN A 331 51.21 -10.41 83.93
C GLN A 331 51.28 -9.35 85.05
N ASN A 332 50.15 -8.72 85.40
CA ASN A 332 50.07 -7.78 86.52
C ASN A 332 50.38 -8.47 87.86
N GLN A 333 49.86 -9.67 88.09
CA GLN A 333 50.20 -10.45 89.30
C GLN A 333 51.70 -10.74 89.35
N LYS A 334 52.31 -11.17 88.24
CA LYS A 334 53.76 -11.39 88.14
C LYS A 334 54.56 -10.13 88.45
N LEU A 335 54.22 -9.00 87.83
CA LEU A 335 54.87 -7.71 88.09
C LEU A 335 54.67 -7.26 89.55
N SER A 336 53.51 -7.54 90.16
CA SER A 336 53.25 -7.26 91.57
C SER A 336 54.15 -8.09 92.49
N GLN A 337 54.30 -9.38 92.19
CA GLN A 337 55.23 -10.26 92.92
C GLN A 337 56.67 -9.78 92.76
N GLU A 338 57.11 -9.46 91.54
CA GLU A 338 58.44 -8.89 91.28
C GLU A 338 58.65 -7.57 92.03
N LYS A 339 57.64 -6.69 92.07
CA LYS A 339 57.65 -5.45 92.84
C LYS A 339 57.82 -5.72 94.34
N GLU A 340 57.07 -6.66 94.91
CA GLU A 340 57.19 -7.06 96.31
C GLU A 340 58.56 -7.65 96.63
N GLU A 341 59.10 -8.51 95.76
CA GLU A 341 60.46 -9.04 95.89
C GLU A 341 61.52 -7.93 95.86
N LEU A 342 61.37 -6.94 94.98
CA LEU A 342 62.26 -5.79 94.90
C LEU A 342 62.15 -4.89 96.14
N LEU A 343 60.93 -4.64 96.65
CA LEU A 343 60.71 -3.92 97.91
C LEU A 343 61.36 -4.65 99.08
N PHE A 344 61.20 -5.98 99.15
CA PHE A 344 61.85 -6.81 100.15
C PHE A 344 63.39 -6.65 100.06
N LYS A 345 63.98 -6.77 98.86
CA LYS A 345 65.41 -6.53 98.63
C LYS A 345 65.85 -5.12 99.05
N LEU A 346 65.05 -4.08 98.80
CA LEU A 346 65.35 -2.70 99.21
C LEU A 346 65.32 -2.51 100.73
N ILE A 347 64.30 -3.03 101.41
CA ILE A 347 64.17 -2.97 102.88
C ILE A 347 65.34 -3.70 103.53
N HIS A 348 65.70 -4.89 103.04
CA HIS A 348 66.78 -5.68 103.61
C HIS A 348 68.17 -5.12 103.27
N ARG A 349 68.31 -4.36 102.17
CA ARG A 349 69.50 -3.51 101.94
C ARG A 349 69.52 -2.29 102.86
N ARG A 350 68.37 -1.73 103.25
CA ARG A 350 68.27 -0.64 104.25
C ARG A 350 68.60 -1.12 105.67
N ASP A 351 68.28 -2.36 106.00
CA ASP A 351 68.74 -3.00 107.24
C ASP A 351 70.24 -3.32 107.23
N SER A 352 70.90 -3.21 106.07
CA SER A 352 72.37 -3.18 105.97
C SER A 352 72.96 -1.76 106.00
N CYS A 353 72.17 -0.68 105.96
CA CYS A 353 72.58 0.71 106.22
C CYS A 353 71.37 1.66 106.43
N SER A 354 71.05 1.87 107.71
CA SER A 354 70.48 3.05 108.39
C SER A 354 69.78 4.18 107.58
N SER A 355 68.51 4.39 108.00
CA SER A 355 67.81 5.68 108.16
C SER A 355 67.20 6.38 106.94
N PHE A 356 66.09 7.07 107.24
CA PHE A 356 65.40 8.15 106.53
C PHE A 356 64.02 7.85 105.89
N HIS A 357 63.00 8.02 106.74
CA HIS A 357 61.89 8.96 106.54
C HIS A 357 61.06 8.83 105.25
N LEU A 358 59.83 8.32 105.41
CA LEU A 358 58.73 8.53 104.49
C LEU A 358 58.16 9.95 104.65
N PRO A 359 57.66 10.56 103.56
CA PRO A 359 56.57 11.52 103.63
C PRO A 359 55.26 10.89 103.15
N SER A 360 54.23 11.13 103.97
CA SER A 360 52.81 10.93 103.70
C SER A 360 52.31 11.86 102.58
N VAL A 361 51.48 11.34 101.66
CA VAL A 361 50.58 12.15 100.83
C VAL A 361 49.21 11.46 100.71
N ILE A 362 48.20 12.29 100.89
CA ILE A 362 46.75 12.10 101.09
C ILE A 362 46.03 11.72 99.78
N PRO A 363 44.83 11.07 99.83
CA PRO A 363 44.20 10.44 98.69
C PRO A 363 43.38 11.41 97.83
N THR A 364 43.34 11.17 96.52
CA THR A 364 42.44 11.89 95.59
C THR A 364 41.44 10.91 94.98
N GLN A 365 40.19 11.08 95.41
CA GLN A 365 38.97 10.60 94.77
C GLN A 365 38.85 11.14 93.35
N VAL A 366 38.48 10.29 92.39
CA VAL A 366 37.85 10.74 91.14
C VAL A 366 36.76 9.73 90.75
N SER A 367 35.55 10.27 90.61
CA SER A 367 34.27 9.63 90.27
C SER A 367 34.23 9.06 88.85
N PRO A 368 33.29 8.13 88.55
CA PRO A 368 33.19 7.47 87.25
C PRO A 368 32.36 8.29 86.25
N SER A 369 32.61 8.08 84.96
CA SER A 369 31.68 8.35 83.85
C SER A 369 31.69 7.16 82.92
#